data_AF-A0A3C1V9M0-F1
#
_entry.id   AF-A0A3C1V9M0-F1
#
_cell.length_a   1.000
_cell.length_b   1.000
_cell.length_c   1.000
_cell.angle_alpha   90.00
_cell.angle_beta   90.00
_cell.angle_gamma   90.00
#
_symmetry.space_group_name_H-M   'P 1'
#
loop_
_entity.id
_entity.type
_entity.pdbx_description
1 polymer ?
#
loop_
_entity_poly.entity_id
_entity_poly.type
_entity_poly.pdbx_seq_one_letter_code
_entity_poly.pdbx_strand_id
1 'polypeptide(L)'
;MSLRTDSAHAATVIVMALEAWMKTATPGEKLDTTEAPSEAFDRQEVIVLMGESHGGQKQKFLSIIRHGNGKFFNLGETTVPGMDKMTGRFAQILPPKVADDQIRLLAKTMLKVKGVNAAKPGRTVRLPRTRR
;
A
#
# COMPACT_ATOMS: atom_id res chain seq x y z
N MET A 1 -10.97 -4.92 -5.88
CA MET A 1 -11.98 -3.84 -5.99
C MET A 1 -11.45 -2.54 -6.63
N SER A 2 -10.13 -2.42 -6.93
CA SER A 2 -9.46 -1.16 -7.32
C SER A 2 -9.64 -0.70 -8.77
N LEU A 3 -9.46 -1.59 -9.76
CA LEU A 3 -9.27 -1.18 -11.17
C LEU A 3 -10.39 -0.29 -11.75
N ARG A 4 -11.64 -0.44 -11.30
CA ARG A 4 -12.77 0.32 -11.85
C ARG A 4 -12.89 1.73 -11.26
N THR A 5 -12.46 1.96 -10.02
CA THR A 5 -12.42 3.31 -9.44
C THR A 5 -11.30 4.15 -10.04
N ASP A 6 -10.16 3.52 -10.30
CA ASP A 6 -8.95 4.19 -10.77
C ASP A 6 -9.16 4.71 -12.19
N SER A 7 -9.70 3.87 -13.08
CA SER A 7 -10.08 4.28 -14.44
C SER A 7 -11.19 5.32 -14.46
N ALA A 8 -12.19 5.25 -13.56
CA ALA A 8 -13.26 6.23 -13.52
C ALA A 8 -12.77 7.65 -13.18
N HIS A 9 -11.72 7.75 -12.36
CA HIS A 9 -11.17 9.02 -11.88
C HIS A 9 -9.88 9.43 -12.59
N ALA A 10 -9.46 8.68 -13.62
CA ALA A 10 -8.19 8.90 -14.32
C ALA A 10 -7.00 8.99 -13.34
N ALA A 11 -6.91 8.04 -12.41
CA ALA A 11 -5.79 7.97 -11.48
C ALA A 11 -4.47 7.86 -12.28
N THR A 12 -3.50 8.71 -11.94
CA THR A 12 -2.17 8.73 -12.56
C THR A 12 -1.12 8.08 -11.68
N VAL A 13 -1.42 7.97 -10.38
CA VAL A 13 -0.57 7.40 -9.34
C VAL A 13 -1.46 6.62 -8.37
N ILE A 14 -0.95 5.51 -7.86
CA ILE A 14 -1.53 4.78 -6.73
C ILE A 14 -0.46 4.60 -5.65
N VAL A 15 -0.87 4.74 -4.39
CA VAL A 15 -0.01 4.50 -3.23
C VAL A 15 -0.71 3.53 -2.30
N MET A 16 0.00 2.49 -1.88
CA MET A 16 -0.42 1.55 -0.87
C MET A 16 0.50 1.67 0.35
N ALA A 17 -0.11 1.75 1.52
CA ALA A 17 0.59 1.73 2.80
C ALA A 17 0.19 0.47 3.58
N LEU A 18 1.16 -0.30 4.04
CA LEU A 18 0.96 -1.52 4.82
C LEU A 18 1.74 -1.46 6.13
N GLU A 19 1.09 -1.82 7.24
CA GLU A 19 1.80 -2.23 8.46
C GLU A 19 2.30 -3.67 8.26
N ALA A 20 3.60 -3.90 8.48
CA ALA A 20 4.22 -5.20 8.29
C ALA A 20 5.29 -5.49 9.34
N TRP A 21 5.52 -6.78 9.57
CA TRP A 21 6.73 -7.28 10.21
C TRP A 21 7.76 -7.62 9.15
N MET A 22 9.01 -7.21 9.39
CA MET A 22 10.13 -7.37 8.49
C MET A 22 11.29 -8.05 9.23
N LYS A 23 11.91 -9.03 8.59
CA LYS A 23 13.21 -9.58 8.98
C LYS A 23 14.19 -9.28 7.87
N THR A 24 15.37 -8.76 8.22
CA THR A 24 16.45 -8.46 7.29
C THR A 24 17.59 -9.43 7.52
N ALA A 25 18.35 -9.75 6.46
CA ALA A 25 19.60 -10.48 6.64
C ALA A 25 20.58 -9.61 7.45
N THR A 26 21.32 -10.23 8.36
CA THR A 26 22.52 -9.62 8.94
C THR A 26 23.50 -9.30 7.79
N PRO A 27 24.18 -8.14 7.80
CA PRO A 27 25.17 -7.83 6.78
C PRO A 27 26.24 -8.92 6.67
N GLY A 28 26.39 -9.51 5.48
CA GLY A 28 27.33 -10.60 5.22
C GLY A 28 26.76 -12.01 5.42
N GLU A 29 25.56 -12.15 5.98
CA GLU A 29 24.88 -13.43 6.15
C GLU A 29 23.79 -13.63 5.10
N LYS A 30 23.43 -14.90 4.85
CA LYS A 30 22.26 -15.20 4.03
C LYS A 30 21.00 -14.94 4.83
N LEU A 31 19.97 -14.39 4.18
CA LEU A 31 18.65 -14.31 4.77
C LEU A 31 18.15 -15.73 5.09
N ASP A 32 17.84 -15.98 6.35
CA ASP A 32 17.11 -17.18 6.74
C ASP A 32 15.66 -17.08 6.25
N THR A 33 15.30 -17.96 5.32
CA THR A 33 13.97 -18.04 4.73
C THR A 33 13.06 -19.05 5.43
N THR A 34 13.54 -19.71 6.48
CA THR A 34 12.79 -20.73 7.23
C THR A 34 12.02 -20.16 8.42
N GLU A 35 12.56 -19.11 9.05
CA GLU A 35 11.86 -18.37 10.11
C GLU A 35 11.02 -17.24 9.51
N ALA A 36 9.72 -17.24 9.81
CA ALA A 36 8.82 -16.17 9.38
C ALA A 36 9.07 -14.89 10.20
N PRO A 37 8.92 -13.69 9.61
CA PRO A 37 9.03 -12.43 10.36
C PRO A 37 8.06 -12.30 11.55
N SER A 38 6.95 -13.05 11.57
CA SER A 38 6.02 -13.09 12.70
C SER A 38 6.56 -13.85 13.91
N GLU A 39 7.52 -14.74 13.71
CA GLU A 39 8.09 -15.62 14.73
C GLU A 39 9.48 -15.14 15.17
N ALA A 40 10.17 -14.40 14.30
CA ALA A 40 11.48 -13.83 14.56
C ALA A 40 11.49 -12.85 15.74
N PHE A 41 12.45 -13.03 16.65
CA PHE A 41 12.64 -12.15 17.81
C PHE A 41 13.24 -10.79 17.42
N ASP A 42 14.12 -10.78 16.42
CA ASP A 42 14.79 -9.62 15.87
C ASP A 42 13.96 -8.86 14.81
N ARG A 43 12.68 -9.24 14.66
CA ARG A 43 11.77 -8.60 13.70
C ARG A 43 11.65 -7.09 13.95
N GLN A 44 11.53 -6.36 12.86
CA GLN A 44 11.23 -4.93 12.86
C GLN A 44 9.79 -4.71 12.44
N GLU A 45 9.12 -3.76 13.09
CA GLU A 45 7.85 -3.24 12.61
C GLU A 45 8.10 -2.09 11.65
N VAL A 46 7.43 -2.14 10.49
CA VAL A 46 7.57 -1.13 9.44
C VAL A 46 6.23 -0.72 8.84
N ILE A 47 6.17 0.51 8.36
CA ILE A 47 5.22 0.91 7.32
C ILE A 47 5.90 0.76 5.97
N VAL A 48 5.32 -0.09 5.12
CA VAL A 48 5.74 -0.25 3.73
C VAL A 48 4.90 0.69 2.87
N LEU A 49 5.56 1.66 2.23
CA LEU A 49 4.95 2.51 1.22
C LEU A 49 5.34 2.01 -0.17
N MET A 50 4.34 1.67 -0.97
CA MET A 50 4.51 1.25 -2.36
C MET A 50 3.75 2.21 -3.25
N GLY A 51 4.49 2.93 -4.10
CA GLY A 51 3.95 3.85 -5.08
C GLY A 51 4.13 3.30 -6.49
N GLU A 52 3.09 3.45 -7.31
CA GLU A 52 3.13 3.14 -8.73
C GLU A 52 2.57 4.30 -9.55
N SER A 53 3.27 4.63 -10.61
CA SER A 53 2.84 5.50 -11.70
C SER A 53 3.09 4.80 -13.02
N HIS A 54 2.53 5.32 -14.12
CA HIS A 54 2.84 4.82 -15.46
C HIS A 54 4.33 4.98 -15.83
N GLY A 55 5.07 5.87 -15.16
CA GLY A 55 6.50 6.08 -15.38
C GLY A 55 7.42 5.20 -14.52
N GLY A 56 6.88 4.46 -13.56
CA GLY A 56 7.68 3.60 -12.70
C GLY A 56 7.08 3.37 -11.31
N GLN A 57 7.78 2.53 -10.55
CA GLN A 57 7.42 2.09 -9.21
C GLN A 57 8.49 2.50 -8.20
N LYS A 58 8.07 2.75 -6.96
CA LYS A 58 8.96 3.05 -5.84
C LYS A 58 8.46 2.37 -4.58
N GLN A 59 9.38 1.87 -3.77
CA GLN A 59 9.07 1.31 -2.46
C GLN A 59 9.96 1.92 -1.37
N LYS A 60 9.36 2.17 -0.20
CA LYS A 60 10.07 2.57 1.02
C LYS A 60 9.59 1.74 2.20
N PHE A 61 10.51 1.45 3.11
CA PHE A 61 10.25 0.77 4.37
C PHE A 61 10.59 1.73 5.49
N LEU A 62 9.59 2.18 6.23
CA LEU A 62 9.75 3.16 7.29
C LEU A 62 9.60 2.43 8.62
N SER A 63 10.68 2.41 9.42
CA SER A 63 10.63 1.80 10.75
C SER A 63 9.62 2.52 11.64
N ILE A 64 8.91 1.75 12.45
CA ILE A 64 7.95 2.29 13.43
C ILE A 64 8.22 1.73 14.81
N ILE A 65 7.92 2.54 15.84
CA ILE A 65 7.99 2.11 17.22
C ILE A 65 6.57 1.99 17.76
N ARG A 66 6.15 0.78 18.10
CA ARG A 66 4.81 0.51 18.63
C ARG A 66 4.78 0.65 20.15
N HIS A 67 3.82 1.42 20.66
CA HIS A 67 3.47 1.45 22.06
C HIS A 67 2.49 0.31 22.42
N GLY A 68 2.48 -0.10 23.68
CA GLY A 68 1.57 -1.15 24.18
C GLY A 68 0.07 -0.88 24.03
N ASN A 69 -0.33 0.32 23.57
CA ASN A 69 -1.72 0.66 23.26
C ASN A 69 -2.09 0.40 21.78
N GLY A 70 -1.22 -0.30 21.03
CA GLY A 70 -1.42 -0.65 19.62
C GLY A 70 -1.12 0.49 18.63
N LYS A 71 -0.83 1.71 19.11
CA LYS A 71 -0.40 2.82 18.25
C LYS A 71 1.11 2.78 18.05
N PHE A 72 1.57 3.28 16.92
CA PHE A 72 2.98 3.58 16.72
C PHE A 72 3.24 5.08 16.65
N PHE A 73 4.49 5.46 16.89
CA PHE A 73 4.97 6.81 16.70
C PHE A 73 6.22 6.79 15.82
N ASN A 74 6.46 7.93 15.18
CA ASN A 74 7.56 8.17 14.24
C ASN A 74 7.46 7.34 12.95
N LEU A 75 7.98 7.91 11.85
CA LEU A 75 8.31 7.18 10.63
C LEU A 75 9.82 7.31 10.49
N GLY A 76 10.54 6.30 10.98
CA GLY A 76 11.99 6.30 10.96
C GLY A 76 12.57 6.16 9.56
N GLU A 77 13.89 6.28 9.48
CA GLU A 77 14.61 6.17 8.22
C GLU A 77 14.58 4.73 7.68
N THR A 78 14.67 4.64 6.36
CA THR A 78 14.78 3.36 5.65
C THR A 78 16.21 2.84 5.81
N THR A 79 16.38 1.67 6.44
CA THR A 79 17.67 0.98 6.56
C THR A 79 17.92 -0.02 5.43
N VAL A 80 16.92 -0.27 4.60
CA VAL A 80 16.99 -1.15 3.43
C VAL A 80 17.04 -0.33 2.12
N PRO A 81 17.73 -0.80 1.07
CA PRO A 81 17.70 -0.14 -0.22
C PRO A 81 16.27 -0.01 -0.76
N GLY A 82 15.95 1.15 -1.35
CA GLY A 82 14.69 1.33 -2.07
C GLY A 82 14.61 0.39 -3.27
N MET A 83 13.41 -0.11 -3.57
CA MET A 83 13.17 -0.97 -4.72
C MET A 83 12.38 -0.22 -5.80
N ASP A 84 12.86 -0.32 -7.04
CA ASP A 84 12.31 0.40 -8.20
C ASP A 84 11.50 -0.50 -9.14
N LYS A 85 11.56 -1.83 -8.94
CA LYS A 85 10.82 -2.82 -9.71
C LYS A 85 10.19 -3.82 -8.76
N MET A 86 8.88 -3.70 -8.55
CA MET A 86 8.11 -4.64 -7.74
C MET A 86 7.46 -5.67 -8.66
N THR A 87 7.43 -6.92 -8.22
CA THR A 87 6.73 -8.01 -8.90
C THR A 87 5.73 -8.66 -7.96
N GLY A 88 4.76 -9.38 -8.52
CA GLY A 88 3.74 -10.11 -7.76
C GLY A 88 2.44 -9.34 -7.58
N ARG A 89 1.63 -9.78 -6.62
CA ARG A 89 0.21 -9.37 -6.47
C ARG A 89 0.00 -7.89 -6.12
N PHE A 90 1.03 -7.25 -5.59
CA PHE A 90 0.99 -5.86 -5.11
C PHE A 90 1.75 -4.90 -6.04
N ALA A 91 2.08 -5.36 -7.25
CA ALA A 91 2.59 -4.54 -8.35
C ALA A 91 1.51 -4.45 -9.45
N GLN A 92 1.60 -3.43 -10.32
CA GLN A 92 0.65 -3.25 -11.43
C GLN A 92 -0.80 -3.09 -10.95
N ILE A 93 -0.98 -2.38 -9.84
CA ILE A 93 -2.29 -2.06 -9.28
C ILE A 93 -2.94 -0.97 -10.15
N LEU A 94 -2.13 -0.01 -10.62
CA LEU A 94 -2.60 0.99 -11.57
C LEU A 94 -2.87 0.31 -12.93
N PRO A 95 -4.02 0.56 -13.57
CA PRO A 95 -4.26 0.09 -14.93
C PRO A 95 -3.09 0.50 -15.85
N PRO A 96 -2.55 -0.41 -16.67
CA PRO A 96 -1.36 -0.12 -17.49
C PRO A 96 -1.62 0.91 -18.59
N LYS A 97 -2.89 1.13 -18.93
CA LYS A 97 -3.33 2.14 -19.89
C LYS A 97 -4.10 3.23 -19.16
N VAL A 98 -3.73 4.48 -19.43
CA VAL A 98 -4.51 5.64 -19.03
C VAL A 98 -5.90 5.52 -19.65
N ALA A 99 -6.94 5.68 -18.84
CA ALA A 99 -8.31 5.58 -19.29
C ALA A 99 -8.69 6.80 -20.15
N ASP A 100 -9.08 6.55 -21.40
CA ASP A 100 -9.69 7.56 -22.26
C ASP A 100 -11.13 7.90 -21.81
N ASP A 101 -11.76 8.88 -22.44
CA ASP A 101 -13.09 9.36 -22.04
C ASP A 101 -14.18 8.29 -22.12
N GLN A 102 -14.08 7.35 -23.05
CA GLN A 102 -15.04 6.25 -23.18
C GLN A 102 -14.88 5.24 -22.05
N ILE A 103 -13.65 4.83 -21.75
CA ILE A 103 -13.32 3.93 -20.64
C ILE A 103 -13.71 4.57 -19.31
N ARG A 104 -13.46 5.87 -19.15
CA ARG A 104 -13.86 6.65 -17.96
C ARG A 104 -15.36 6.66 -17.78
N LEU A 105 -16.13 6.92 -18.85
CA LEU A 105 -17.60 6.94 -18.80
C LEU A 105 -18.16 5.55 -18.46
N LEU A 106 -17.62 4.50 -19.07
CA LEU A 106 -18.01 3.13 -18.78
C LEU A 106 -17.72 2.78 -17.32
N ALA A 107 -16.52 3.09 -16.82
CA ALA A 107 -16.12 2.83 -15.44
C ALA A 107 -17.02 3.57 -14.43
N LYS A 108 -17.31 4.86 -14.66
CA LYS A 108 -18.25 5.63 -13.84
C LYS A 108 -19.65 5.02 -13.80
N THR A 109 -20.14 4.56 -14.96
CA THR A 109 -21.45 3.91 -15.07
C THR A 109 -21.48 2.60 -14.29
N MET A 110 -20.43 1.78 -14.41
CA MET A 110 -20.30 0.54 -13.63
C MET A 110 -20.26 0.78 -12.13
N LEU A 111 -19.58 1.85 -11.67
CA LEU A 111 -19.55 2.20 -10.25
C LEU A 111 -20.94 2.63 -9.74
N LYS A 112 -21.68 3.40 -10.54
CA LYS A 112 -23.06 3.80 -10.23
C LYS A 112 -23.97 2.58 -10.10
N VAL A 113 -23.90 1.62 -11.02
CA VAL A 113 -24.65 0.36 -10.96
C VAL A 113 -24.30 -0.44 -9.70
N LYS A 114 -23.03 -0.44 -9.29
CA LYS A 114 -22.56 -1.10 -8.07
C LYS A 114 -22.88 -0.35 -6.77
N GLY A 115 -23.56 0.79 -6.83
CA GLY A 115 -23.87 1.62 -5.66
C GLY A 115 -22.64 2.23 -4.99
N VAL A 116 -21.49 2.29 -5.69
CA VAL A 116 -20.26 2.89 -5.17
C VAL A 116 -20.39 4.41 -5.28
N ASN A 117 -20.67 5.06 -4.16
CA ASN A 117 -20.69 6.51 -4.07
C ASN A 117 -19.25 7.05 -4.01
N ALA A 118 -18.92 8.02 -4.85
CA ALA A 118 -17.65 8.74 -4.72
C ALA A 118 -17.59 9.39 -3.33
N ALA A 119 -16.49 9.17 -2.61
CA ALA A 119 -16.25 9.85 -1.35
C ALA A 119 -16.17 11.35 -1.61
N LYS A 120 -17.05 12.14 -0.96
CA LYS A 120 -16.97 13.60 -1.04
C LYS A 120 -15.72 14.05 -0.30
N PRO A 121 -14.80 14.83 -0.92
CA PRO A 121 -13.66 15.38 -0.21
C PRO A 121 -14.17 16.20 0.99
N GLY A 122 -13.65 15.90 2.19
CA GLY A 122 -14.01 16.56 3.44
C GLY A 122 -14.93 15.78 4.39
N ARG A 123 -15.54 14.65 3.97
CA ARG A 123 -16.30 13.79 4.88
C ARG A 123 -15.45 12.60 5.29
N THR A 124 -14.62 12.75 6.31
CA THR A 124 -13.97 11.61 6.98
C THR A 124 -15.07 10.68 7.49
N VAL A 125 -15.27 9.53 6.85
CA VAL A 125 -16.13 8.48 7.38
C VAL A 125 -15.38 7.91 8.59
N ARG A 126 -15.67 8.42 9.79
CA ARG A 126 -15.23 7.75 11.03
C ARG A 126 -15.91 6.39 11.07
N LEU A 127 -15.14 5.34 10.83
CA LEU A 127 -15.58 3.99 11.19
C LEU A 127 -15.84 3.97 12.70
N PRO A 128 -16.97 3.41 13.16
CA PRO A 128 -17.24 3.32 14.58
C PRO A 128 -16.12 2.49 15.23
N ARG A 129 -15.48 3.07 16.25
CA ARG A 129 -14.56 2.33 17.11
C ARG A 129 -15.36 1.22 17.77
N THR A 130 -15.15 -0.02 17.35
CA THR A 130 -15.54 -1.16 18.16
C THR A 130 -14.68 -1.13 19.42
N ARG A 131 -15.31 -0.88 20.57
CA ARG A 131 -14.70 -1.15 21.87
C ARG A 131 -14.58 -2.66 21.99
N ARG A 132 -13.36 -3.18 21.94
CA ARG A 132 -13.00 -4.45 22.57
C ARG A 132 -12.21 -4.11 23.83
#